data_AF-A0A1G6ZQ35-F1
#
_entry.id   AF-A0A1G6ZQ35-F1
#
_cell.length_a   1.000
_cell.length_b   1.000
_cell.length_c   1.000
_cell.angle_alpha   90.00
_cell.angle_beta   90.00
_cell.angle_gamma   90.00
#
_symmetry.space_group_name_H-M   'P 1'
#
loop_
_entity.id
_entity.type
_entity.pdbx_description
1 polymer ?
#
loop_
_entity_poly.entity_id
_entity_poly.type
_entity_poly.pdbx_seq_one_letter_code
_entity_poly.pdbx_strand_id
1 'polypeptide(L)'
;MAALWLAGCGAVDFSRPGIADPEPGYAAAFPLYAEFCALSQIRKRPGFGAEIRGDIGGHAVLYLNGACRGPDGTLIPCDAPGAGPEEGVGLSMNAHFRNAKWVAVPGRDFFFEGGLRPGETLNRARYAEVQAEARRLGLYNTIAFHPEALDKAPAGLDPEAARYEISIATDYAIGLGRGRYCARVPVTRPQMLAMIRFLNAENAPYRGGARDFRWSIFQDNCIHLAHNALAAAGFWQPWPTNMPLPLAILDFPVPKNEFVNLMRRGNNPALLDPEAAFADPAARRAVLDFAQLPVRPGIIALSAPAWAANEVYETELGLIFYDEPTIGPYRGWLAAILATPRDHALEPNLRWYAARLHRLREERRALPPEMAEFERRFYAALDRELAATDTRLDRLREARARIAPATGLALR
;
A
#
# COMPACT_ATOMS: atom_id res chain seq x y z
N MET A 1 -1.31 -28.19 20.46
CA MET A 1 -0.81 -27.77 19.15
C MET A 1 -2.00 -27.50 18.25
N ALA A 2 -2.41 -26.23 18.15
CA ALA A 2 -3.44 -25.83 17.19
C ALA A 2 -2.79 -25.87 15.81
N ALA A 3 -3.21 -26.83 14.98
CA ALA A 3 -2.83 -26.83 13.58
C ALA A 3 -3.44 -25.57 12.95
N LEU A 4 -2.58 -24.62 12.56
CA LEU A 4 -2.95 -23.44 11.79
C LEU A 4 -3.27 -23.92 10.36
N TRP A 5 -4.55 -24.12 10.07
CA TRP A 5 -5.01 -24.56 8.76
C TRP A 5 -5.28 -23.35 7.87
N LEU A 6 -4.70 -23.37 6.67
CA LEU A 6 -4.86 -22.31 5.68
C LEU A 6 -6.24 -22.41 5.03
N ALA A 7 -7.10 -21.44 5.31
CA ALA A 7 -8.46 -21.42 4.84
C ALA A 7 -8.57 -20.81 3.43
N GLY A 8 -8.69 -21.68 2.41
CA GLY A 8 -9.29 -21.35 1.11
C GLY A 8 -8.33 -21.29 -0.07
N CYS A 9 -8.29 -22.37 -0.86
CA CYS A 9 -7.58 -22.46 -2.15
C CYS A 9 -8.43 -21.97 -3.33
N GLY A 10 -9.41 -21.08 -3.11
CA GLY A 10 -10.26 -20.55 -4.18
C GLY A 10 -9.63 -19.36 -4.89
N ALA A 11 -9.89 -19.23 -6.20
CA ALA A 11 -9.63 -17.98 -6.91
C ALA A 11 -10.37 -16.84 -6.22
N VAL A 12 -9.68 -15.72 -6.04
CA VAL A 12 -10.24 -14.52 -5.40
C VAL A 12 -10.76 -13.60 -6.49
N ASP A 13 -12.00 -13.13 -6.35
CA ASP A 13 -12.55 -12.10 -7.22
C ASP A 13 -11.98 -10.73 -6.83
N PHE A 14 -10.99 -10.27 -7.59
CA PHE A 14 -10.38 -8.95 -7.43
C PHE A 14 -11.11 -7.85 -8.22
N SER A 15 -12.21 -8.17 -8.91
CA SER A 15 -13.06 -7.16 -9.55
C SER A 15 -13.97 -6.43 -8.57
N ARG A 16 -14.04 -6.89 -7.30
CA ARG A 16 -14.91 -6.32 -6.26
C ARG A 16 -14.08 -5.75 -5.09
N PRO A 17 -14.29 -4.48 -4.71
CA PRO A 17 -15.34 -3.57 -5.18
C PRO A 17 -14.97 -2.88 -6.52
N GLY A 18 -13.76 -3.12 -7.03
CA GLY A 18 -13.19 -2.40 -8.16
C GLY A 18 -12.53 -1.10 -7.73
N ILE A 19 -12.33 -0.21 -8.70
CA ILE A 19 -11.80 1.15 -8.49
C ILE A 19 -12.96 2.13 -8.71
N ALA A 20 -13.70 2.43 -7.64
CA ALA A 20 -14.80 3.39 -7.71
C ALA A 20 -14.31 4.82 -7.97
N ASP A 21 -13.13 5.16 -7.45
CA ASP A 21 -12.51 6.48 -7.59
C ASP A 21 -11.13 6.37 -8.26
N PRO A 22 -11.03 6.81 -9.53
CA PRO A 22 -9.75 6.95 -10.21
C PRO A 22 -8.77 7.77 -9.39
N GLU A 23 -7.49 7.45 -9.52
CA GLU A 23 -6.45 8.11 -8.72
C GLU A 23 -6.45 9.65 -8.84
N PRO A 24 -6.61 10.27 -10.02
CA PRO A 24 -6.55 11.73 -10.12
C PRO A 24 -7.65 12.43 -9.29
N GLY A 25 -8.83 11.81 -9.16
CA GLY A 25 -9.90 12.31 -8.32
C GLY A 25 -9.58 12.20 -6.83
N TYR A 26 -8.94 11.10 -6.44
CA TYR A 26 -8.46 10.91 -5.07
C TYR A 26 -7.33 11.89 -4.72
N ALA A 27 -6.30 12.01 -5.56
CA ALA A 27 -5.16 12.89 -5.35
C ALA A 27 -5.55 14.38 -5.30
N ALA A 28 -6.58 14.79 -6.04
CA ALA A 28 -7.13 16.14 -5.94
C ALA A 28 -7.67 16.45 -4.52
N ALA A 29 -8.30 15.47 -3.86
CA ALA A 29 -8.79 15.61 -2.48
C ALA A 29 -7.67 15.40 -1.44
N PHE A 30 -6.76 14.46 -1.70
CA PHE A 30 -5.71 14.03 -0.79
C PHE A 30 -4.38 13.93 -1.54
N PRO A 31 -3.65 15.05 -1.73
CA PRO A 31 -2.41 15.06 -2.53
C PRO A 31 -1.26 14.30 -1.88
N LEU A 32 -1.34 14.04 -0.58
CA LEU A 32 -0.37 13.24 0.17
C LEU A 32 -1.09 12.00 0.70
N TYR A 33 -0.69 10.84 0.24
CA TYR A 33 -1.28 9.58 0.68
C TYR A 33 -0.30 8.41 0.55
N ALA A 34 -0.57 7.36 1.32
CA ALA A 34 0.03 6.05 1.20
C ALA A 34 -1.01 5.07 0.63
N GLU A 35 -0.60 4.15 -0.23
CA GLU A 35 -1.45 3.09 -0.76
C GLU A 35 -0.77 1.75 -0.48
N PHE A 36 -1.24 1.07 0.58
CA PHE A 36 -0.81 -0.28 0.90
C PHE A 36 -1.58 -1.26 0.03
N CYS A 37 -0.91 -2.18 -0.66
CA CYS A 37 -1.57 -3.20 -1.47
C CYS A 37 -1.15 -4.60 -1.05
N ALA A 38 -2.15 -5.41 -0.69
CA ALA A 38 -2.04 -6.85 -0.57
C ALA A 38 -2.20 -7.48 -1.96
N LEU A 39 -1.18 -8.17 -2.43
CA LEU A 39 -1.08 -8.73 -3.76
C LEU A 39 -1.30 -10.25 -3.71
N SER A 40 -1.99 -10.78 -4.71
CA SER A 40 -2.17 -12.22 -4.89
C SER A 40 -0.85 -12.96 -5.09
N GLN A 41 -0.92 -14.30 -5.15
CA GLN A 41 0.12 -15.10 -5.79
C GLN A 41 0.38 -14.60 -7.22
N ILE A 42 1.55 -14.95 -7.78
CA ILE A 42 1.88 -14.74 -9.19
C ILE A 42 2.09 -16.10 -9.85
N ARG A 43 1.62 -16.25 -11.08
CA ARG A 43 1.84 -17.46 -11.88
C ARG A 43 2.13 -17.07 -13.31
N LYS A 44 3.39 -17.21 -13.73
CA LYS A 44 3.78 -17.00 -15.12
C LYS A 44 3.44 -18.26 -15.93
N ARG A 45 2.90 -18.07 -17.13
CA ARG A 45 2.56 -19.19 -18.02
C ARG A 45 3.84 -19.92 -18.48
N PRO A 46 3.80 -21.25 -18.63
CA PRO A 46 4.93 -22.00 -19.18
C PRO A 46 5.39 -21.46 -20.53
N GLY A 47 6.70 -21.51 -20.80
CA GLY A 47 7.28 -21.07 -22.07
C GLY A 47 7.48 -19.55 -22.22
N PHE A 48 7.30 -18.78 -21.14
CA PHE A 48 7.54 -17.34 -21.12
C PHE A 48 8.62 -16.95 -20.11
N GLY A 49 9.88 -16.84 -20.55
CA GLY A 49 10.98 -16.33 -19.73
C GLY A 49 11.22 -17.18 -18.46
N ALA A 50 11.54 -16.53 -17.34
CA ALA A 50 11.77 -17.20 -16.04
C ALA A 50 10.51 -17.92 -15.55
N GLU A 51 10.65 -19.13 -15.02
CA GLU A 51 9.55 -19.87 -14.42
C GLU A 51 9.23 -19.30 -13.03
N ILE A 52 8.32 -18.32 -12.98
CA ILE A 52 7.94 -17.63 -11.75
C ILE A 52 6.60 -18.16 -11.23
N ARG A 53 6.65 -18.75 -10.03
CA ARG A 53 5.48 -19.11 -9.22
C ARG A 53 5.65 -18.55 -7.82
N GLY A 54 4.75 -17.66 -7.42
CA GLY A 54 4.74 -17.08 -6.08
C GLY A 54 4.00 -17.95 -5.08
N ASP A 55 4.38 -17.80 -3.81
CA ASP A 55 3.73 -18.49 -2.70
C ASP A 55 2.28 -18.02 -2.51
N ILE A 56 1.48 -18.90 -1.90
CA ILE A 56 0.05 -18.68 -1.64
C ILE A 56 -0.24 -17.46 -0.76
N GLY A 57 0.73 -17.04 0.08
CA GLY A 57 0.63 -15.86 0.92
C GLY A 57 0.62 -14.54 0.14
N GLY A 58 1.02 -14.56 -1.13
CA GLY A 58 1.04 -13.38 -1.99
C GLY A 58 2.26 -12.49 -1.74
N HIS A 59 2.09 -11.18 -1.94
CA HIS A 59 3.11 -10.16 -1.71
C HIS A 59 2.47 -8.89 -1.15
N ALA A 60 3.25 -7.95 -0.64
CA ALA A 60 2.78 -6.64 -0.24
C ALA A 60 3.66 -5.55 -0.83
N VAL A 61 3.04 -4.47 -1.24
CA VAL A 61 3.73 -3.27 -1.73
C VAL A 61 3.12 -2.02 -1.12
N LEU A 62 3.91 -0.94 -1.14
CA LEU A 62 3.50 0.36 -0.65
C LEU A 62 3.74 1.41 -1.74
N TYR A 63 2.76 2.23 -2.05
CA TYR A 63 2.92 3.41 -2.89
C TYR A 63 2.76 4.67 -2.05
N LEU A 64 3.58 5.69 -2.30
CA LEU A 64 3.57 6.96 -1.57
C LEU A 64 3.43 8.12 -2.55
N ASN A 65 2.30 8.84 -2.50
CA ASN A 65 2.12 10.09 -3.23
C ASN A 65 2.61 11.27 -2.40
N GLY A 66 3.56 12.04 -2.94
CA GLY A 66 4.31 13.07 -2.24
C GLY A 66 5.71 12.65 -1.77
N ALA A 67 6.10 11.40 -2.02
CA ALA A 67 7.48 10.92 -1.91
C ALA A 67 8.01 10.50 -3.27
N CYS A 68 9.25 10.86 -3.57
CA CYS A 68 9.88 10.69 -4.86
C CYS A 68 11.18 9.92 -4.71
N ARG A 69 11.57 9.21 -5.77
CA ARG A 69 12.87 8.56 -5.86
C ARG A 69 13.94 9.63 -6.16
N GLY A 70 14.88 9.80 -5.23
CA GLY A 70 16.04 10.65 -5.42
C GLY A 70 17.07 10.05 -6.40
N PRO A 71 18.08 10.84 -6.83
CA PRO A 71 19.05 10.42 -7.84
C PRO A 71 19.86 9.19 -7.45
N ASP A 72 20.13 9.06 -6.16
CA ASP A 72 20.84 7.92 -5.61
C ASP A 72 19.89 6.77 -5.26
N GLY A 73 18.60 6.80 -5.60
CA GLY A 73 17.62 5.77 -5.23
C GLY A 73 17.09 5.81 -3.80
N THR A 74 17.45 6.81 -2.98
CA THR A 74 16.75 7.08 -1.70
C THR A 74 15.39 7.72 -1.93
N LEU A 75 14.58 7.82 -0.88
CA LEU A 75 13.34 8.59 -0.90
C LEU A 75 13.58 10.04 -0.47
N ILE A 76 13.01 10.96 -1.21
CA ILE A 76 12.96 12.40 -0.89
C ILE A 76 11.52 12.90 -1.02
N PRO A 77 11.16 14.04 -0.39
CA PRO A 77 9.90 14.70 -0.70
C PRO A 77 9.82 15.09 -2.19
N CYS A 78 8.64 15.03 -2.81
CA CYS A 78 8.52 15.41 -4.22
C CYS A 78 8.68 16.92 -4.47
N ASP A 79 8.59 17.75 -3.43
CA ASP A 79 8.90 19.19 -3.50
C ASP A 79 10.39 19.49 -3.29
N ALA A 80 11.25 18.47 -3.12
CA ALA A 80 12.68 18.65 -2.90
C ALA A 80 13.47 18.71 -4.22
N PRO A 81 14.59 19.45 -4.27
CA PRO A 81 15.50 19.42 -5.41
C PRO A 81 15.98 18.00 -5.73
N GLY A 82 15.97 17.65 -7.02
CA GLY A 82 16.35 16.32 -7.49
C GLY A 82 15.21 15.30 -7.52
N ALA A 83 13.99 15.68 -7.14
CA ALA A 83 12.80 14.88 -7.42
C ALA A 83 12.55 14.79 -8.94
N GLY A 84 12.13 13.60 -9.39
CA GLY A 84 11.69 13.40 -10.77
C GLY A 84 10.34 14.06 -11.07
N PRO A 85 9.84 13.95 -12.31
CA PRO A 85 8.56 14.54 -12.71
C PRO A 85 7.33 13.82 -12.11
N GLU A 86 7.52 12.60 -11.62
CA GLU A 86 6.46 11.81 -10.99
C GLU A 86 6.16 12.34 -9.58
N GLU A 87 4.88 12.42 -9.21
CA GLU A 87 4.47 12.91 -7.88
C GLU A 87 4.44 11.80 -6.81
N GLY A 88 4.95 10.62 -7.11
CA GLY A 88 4.96 9.50 -6.17
C GLY A 88 5.88 8.36 -6.54
N VAL A 89 5.97 7.41 -5.61
CA VAL A 89 6.91 6.29 -5.67
C VAL A 89 6.29 5.00 -5.14
N GLY A 90 6.43 3.93 -5.90
CA GLY A 90 6.15 2.56 -5.47
C GLY A 90 7.34 1.93 -4.78
N LEU A 91 7.07 1.11 -3.77
CA LEU A 91 8.07 0.43 -2.94
C LEU A 91 7.77 -1.06 -2.91
N SER A 92 8.78 -1.85 -3.25
CA SER A 92 8.75 -3.30 -3.10
C SER A 92 9.98 -3.80 -2.36
N MET A 93 9.78 -4.81 -1.53
CA MET A 93 10.82 -5.54 -0.83
C MET A 93 10.88 -6.94 -1.38
N ASN A 94 12.06 -7.39 -1.78
CA ASN A 94 12.21 -8.67 -2.49
C ASN A 94 13.34 -9.48 -1.88
N ALA A 95 13.12 -10.79 -1.73
CA ALA A 95 14.14 -11.74 -1.30
C ALA A 95 15.36 -11.80 -2.24
N HIS A 96 15.22 -11.29 -3.46
CA HIS A 96 16.30 -11.23 -4.43
C HIS A 96 17.38 -10.20 -4.08
N PHE A 97 17.08 -9.16 -3.29
CA PHE A 97 18.02 -8.07 -3.03
C PHE A 97 19.07 -8.44 -1.97
N ARG A 98 20.31 -8.02 -2.20
CA ARG A 98 21.44 -8.23 -1.27
C ARG A 98 21.85 -6.96 -0.54
N ASN A 99 22.04 -5.84 -1.24
CA ASN A 99 22.50 -4.57 -0.64
C ASN A 99 21.37 -3.54 -0.48
N ALA A 100 20.12 -3.99 -0.51
CA ALA A 100 18.94 -3.18 -0.28
C ALA A 100 17.84 -4.06 0.33
N LYS A 101 17.05 -3.48 1.22
CA LYS A 101 15.81 -4.06 1.74
C LYS A 101 14.64 -3.82 0.79
N TRP A 102 14.60 -2.66 0.15
CA TRP A 102 13.55 -2.30 -0.81
C TRP A 102 14.08 -1.53 -2.02
N VAL A 103 13.30 -1.54 -3.10
CA VAL A 103 13.50 -0.76 -4.33
C VAL A 103 12.39 0.29 -4.47
N ALA A 104 12.75 1.46 -4.99
CA ALA A 104 11.82 2.53 -5.35
C ALA A 104 11.56 2.56 -6.86
N VAL A 105 10.29 2.60 -7.24
CA VAL A 105 9.82 2.67 -8.63
C VAL A 105 9.08 4.00 -8.82
N PRO A 106 9.57 4.91 -9.66
CA PRO A 106 8.93 6.21 -9.84
C PRO A 106 7.61 6.05 -10.60
N GLY A 107 6.61 6.83 -10.19
CA GLY A 107 5.33 6.92 -10.89
C GLY A 107 4.36 5.79 -10.58
N ARG A 108 3.09 6.15 -10.33
CA ARG A 108 2.05 5.19 -9.98
C ARG A 108 1.73 4.24 -11.12
N ASP A 109 1.56 4.78 -12.33
CA ASP A 109 1.09 4.03 -13.48
C ASP A 109 2.14 3.00 -13.93
N PHE A 110 3.42 3.36 -13.91
CA PHE A 110 4.47 2.38 -14.21
C PHE A 110 4.61 1.34 -13.09
N PHE A 111 4.52 1.77 -11.83
CA PHE A 111 4.59 0.84 -10.70
C PHE A 111 3.47 -0.20 -10.71
N PHE A 112 2.23 0.22 -10.92
CA PHE A 112 1.08 -0.66 -10.87
C PHE A 112 0.75 -1.31 -12.21
N GLU A 113 0.78 -0.58 -13.32
CA GLU A 113 0.28 -1.07 -14.61
C GLU A 113 1.38 -1.28 -15.66
N GLY A 114 2.64 -0.91 -15.37
CA GLY A 114 3.72 -0.96 -16.35
C GLY A 114 3.48 -0.04 -17.56
N GLY A 115 2.56 0.92 -17.43
CA GLY A 115 2.15 1.80 -18.53
C GLY A 115 1.20 1.15 -19.54
N LEU A 116 0.62 -0.03 -19.28
CA LEU A 116 -0.46 -0.56 -20.12
C LEU A 116 -1.73 0.29 -19.97
N ARG A 117 -2.42 0.50 -21.09
CA ARG A 117 -3.68 1.25 -21.16
C ARG A 117 -4.88 0.31 -21.20
N PRO A 118 -6.04 0.71 -20.65
CA PRO A 118 -7.25 -0.12 -20.69
C PRO A 118 -7.54 -0.66 -22.09
N GLY A 119 -7.75 -1.98 -22.20
CA GLY A 119 -8.01 -2.67 -23.46
C GLY A 119 -6.77 -3.19 -24.21
N GLU A 120 -5.56 -2.80 -23.82
CA GLU A 120 -4.33 -3.40 -24.37
C GLU A 120 -4.15 -4.86 -23.92
N THR A 121 -3.41 -5.66 -24.70
CA THR A 121 -3.03 -7.03 -24.34
C THR A 121 -1.59 -7.06 -23.86
N LEU A 122 -1.31 -7.74 -22.75
CA LEU A 122 0.04 -8.07 -22.34
C LEU A 122 0.55 -9.27 -23.17
N ASN A 123 1.22 -8.94 -24.28
CA ASN A 123 1.96 -9.89 -25.13
C ASN A 123 3.48 -9.79 -24.90
N ARG A 124 4.27 -10.59 -25.63
CA ARG A 124 5.75 -10.60 -25.49
C ARG A 124 6.40 -9.27 -25.79
N ALA A 125 5.95 -8.57 -26.83
CA ALA A 125 6.52 -7.28 -27.23
C ALA A 125 6.28 -6.25 -26.12
N ARG A 126 5.03 -6.16 -25.63
CA ARG A 126 4.68 -5.23 -24.55
C ARG A 126 5.44 -5.55 -23.27
N TYR A 127 5.58 -6.83 -22.94
CA TYR A 127 6.38 -7.27 -21.79
C TYR A 127 7.84 -6.81 -21.89
N ALA A 128 8.47 -6.95 -23.06
CA ALA A 128 9.83 -6.49 -23.29
C ALA A 128 9.96 -4.96 -23.21
N GLU A 129 8.96 -4.20 -23.71
CA GLU A 129 8.91 -2.74 -23.57
C GLU A 129 8.87 -2.30 -22.10
N VAL A 130 8.06 -2.98 -21.27
CA VAL A 130 7.99 -2.69 -19.82
C VAL A 130 9.34 -2.95 -19.15
N GLN A 131 10.03 -4.02 -19.51
CA GLN A 131 11.38 -4.29 -19.00
C GLN A 131 12.41 -3.26 -19.48
N ALA A 132 12.32 -2.84 -20.74
CA ALA A 132 13.20 -1.81 -21.29
C ALA A 132 12.99 -0.46 -20.57
N GLU A 133 11.74 -0.11 -20.24
CA GLU A 133 11.43 1.08 -19.46
C GLU A 133 11.98 0.98 -18.02
N ALA A 134 11.83 -0.16 -17.35
CA ALA A 134 12.42 -0.39 -16.04
C ALA A 134 13.96 -0.23 -16.05
N ARG A 135 14.62 -0.70 -17.11
CA ARG A 135 16.07 -0.50 -17.34
C ARG A 135 16.42 0.96 -17.57
N ARG A 136 15.64 1.66 -18.40
CA ARG A 136 15.82 3.10 -18.68
C ARG A 136 15.70 3.93 -17.41
N LEU A 137 14.77 3.57 -16.53
CA LEU A 137 14.61 4.19 -15.20
C LEU A 137 15.73 3.79 -14.21
N GLY A 138 16.56 2.81 -14.56
CA GLY A 138 17.68 2.35 -13.75
C GLY A 138 17.26 1.82 -12.39
N LEU A 139 16.13 1.10 -12.31
CA LEU A 139 15.56 0.65 -11.02
C LEU A 139 16.56 -0.13 -10.17
N TYR A 140 17.41 -0.94 -10.81
CA TYR A 140 18.37 -1.83 -10.14
C TYR A 140 19.83 -1.39 -10.26
N ASN A 141 20.13 -0.17 -10.75
CA ASN A 141 21.51 0.27 -10.97
C ASN A 141 22.37 0.24 -9.71
N THR A 142 21.76 0.51 -8.55
CA THR A 142 22.45 0.46 -7.24
C THR A 142 22.10 -0.78 -6.41
N ILE A 143 21.34 -1.72 -6.97
CA ILE A 143 20.83 -2.90 -6.24
C ILE A 143 21.53 -4.15 -6.76
N ALA A 144 22.34 -4.75 -5.90
CA ALA A 144 22.91 -6.07 -6.08
C ALA A 144 21.87 -7.13 -5.72
N PHE A 145 21.82 -8.18 -6.53
CA PHE A 145 20.98 -9.34 -6.30
C PHE A 145 21.83 -10.46 -5.66
N HIS A 146 21.19 -11.30 -4.86
CA HIS A 146 21.79 -12.56 -4.42
C HIS A 146 22.03 -13.47 -5.62
N PRO A 147 23.17 -14.19 -5.71
CA PRO A 147 23.46 -15.10 -6.81
C PRO A 147 22.33 -16.13 -7.04
N GLU A 148 21.81 -16.71 -5.97
CA GLU A 148 20.74 -17.71 -6.01
C GLU A 148 19.42 -17.18 -6.60
N ALA A 149 19.22 -15.86 -6.62
CA ALA A 149 18.05 -15.28 -7.28
C ALA A 149 18.18 -15.31 -8.80
N LEU A 150 19.41 -15.16 -9.32
CA LEU A 150 19.69 -15.14 -10.77
C LEU A 150 19.58 -16.54 -11.38
N ASP A 151 19.74 -17.59 -10.58
CA ASP A 151 19.55 -18.98 -11.02
C ASP A 151 18.11 -19.29 -11.49
N LYS A 152 17.15 -18.42 -11.15
CA LYS A 152 15.75 -18.51 -11.62
C LYS A 152 15.54 -18.00 -13.05
N ALA A 153 16.53 -17.28 -13.60
CA ALA A 153 16.42 -16.70 -14.94
C ALA A 153 16.63 -17.77 -16.03
N PRO A 154 16.12 -17.55 -17.25
CA PRO A 154 16.40 -18.43 -18.38
C PRO A 154 17.91 -18.57 -18.64
N ALA A 155 18.33 -19.77 -19.01
CA ALA A 155 19.72 -20.04 -19.36
C ALA A 155 20.20 -19.10 -20.49
N GLY A 156 21.41 -18.55 -20.34
CA GLY A 156 22.01 -17.65 -21.32
C GLY A 156 21.51 -16.20 -21.27
N LEU A 157 20.58 -15.86 -20.38
CA LEU A 157 20.20 -14.46 -20.16
C LEU A 157 21.33 -13.73 -19.42
N ASP A 158 21.68 -12.54 -19.91
CA ASP A 158 22.65 -11.67 -19.26
C ASP A 158 22.24 -11.35 -17.80
N PRO A 159 23.17 -11.32 -16.82
CA PRO A 159 22.85 -11.09 -15.42
C PRO A 159 22.12 -9.77 -15.12
N GLU A 160 22.37 -8.70 -15.88
CA GLU A 160 21.61 -7.45 -15.73
C GLU A 160 20.18 -7.65 -16.22
N ALA A 161 20.02 -8.26 -17.39
CA ALA A 161 18.71 -8.59 -17.95
C ALA A 161 17.88 -9.50 -17.04
N ALA A 162 18.54 -10.47 -16.40
CA ALA A 162 17.94 -11.41 -15.46
C ALA A 162 17.25 -10.69 -14.29
N ARG A 163 17.82 -9.60 -13.76
CA ARG A 163 17.22 -8.84 -12.64
C ARG A 163 15.83 -8.31 -13.00
N TYR A 164 15.67 -7.79 -14.21
CA TYR A 164 14.40 -7.27 -14.68
C TYR A 164 13.40 -8.39 -14.99
N GLU A 165 13.88 -9.53 -15.51
CA GLU A 165 13.09 -10.72 -15.80
C GLU A 165 12.44 -11.34 -14.57
N ILE A 166 13.19 -11.49 -13.48
CA ILE A 166 12.70 -12.17 -12.27
C ILE A 166 11.91 -11.25 -11.32
N SER A 167 11.86 -9.94 -11.60
CA SER A 167 11.24 -8.95 -10.70
C SER A 167 9.98 -8.28 -11.25
N ILE A 168 9.72 -8.31 -12.57
CA ILE A 168 8.48 -7.78 -13.15
C ILE A 168 7.24 -8.47 -12.58
N ALA A 169 6.17 -7.69 -12.37
CA ALA A 169 4.96 -8.07 -11.65
C ALA A 169 5.17 -8.45 -10.17
N THR A 170 6.36 -8.20 -9.61
CA THR A 170 6.63 -8.31 -8.16
C THR A 170 7.14 -6.99 -7.59
N ASP A 171 8.08 -6.33 -8.27
CA ASP A 171 8.67 -5.07 -7.83
C ASP A 171 8.16 -3.86 -8.61
N TYR A 172 7.77 -4.05 -9.87
CA TYR A 172 7.23 -3.03 -10.77
C TYR A 172 6.22 -3.68 -11.72
N ALA A 173 5.36 -2.87 -12.33
CA ALA A 173 4.27 -3.33 -13.19
C ALA A 173 3.42 -4.44 -12.52
N ILE A 174 3.05 -4.23 -11.26
CA ILE A 174 2.45 -5.25 -10.37
C ILE A 174 1.21 -5.91 -10.98
N GLY A 175 0.30 -5.11 -11.52
CA GLY A 175 -0.97 -5.50 -12.12
C GLY A 175 -0.82 -6.40 -13.34
N LEU A 176 0.36 -6.50 -13.95
CA LEU A 176 0.59 -7.42 -15.07
C LEU A 176 0.41 -8.88 -14.68
N GLY A 177 0.69 -9.27 -13.44
CA GLY A 177 0.63 -10.68 -13.02
C GLY A 177 -0.05 -10.91 -11.68
N ARG A 178 -0.57 -9.86 -11.03
CA ARG A 178 -1.15 -9.94 -9.69
C ARG A 178 -2.46 -9.18 -9.57
N GLY A 179 -3.45 -9.83 -8.95
CA GLY A 179 -4.60 -9.14 -8.38
C GLY A 179 -4.20 -8.45 -7.07
N ARG A 180 -4.89 -7.36 -6.72
CA ARG A 180 -4.57 -6.56 -5.54
C ARG A 180 -5.82 -6.08 -4.80
N TYR A 181 -5.73 -6.07 -3.48
CA TYR A 181 -6.55 -5.25 -2.60
C TYR A 181 -5.67 -4.13 -2.05
N CYS A 182 -6.08 -2.88 -2.24
CA CYS A 182 -5.32 -1.73 -1.80
C CYS A 182 -6.12 -0.87 -0.83
N ALA A 183 -5.47 -0.38 0.22
CA ALA A 183 -6.01 0.65 1.10
C ALA A 183 -5.27 1.95 0.80
N ARG A 184 -5.98 2.94 0.24
CA ARG A 184 -5.46 4.32 0.18
C ARG A 184 -5.68 4.96 1.54
N VAL A 185 -4.66 5.65 2.01
CA VAL A 185 -4.60 6.22 3.35
C VAL A 185 -4.02 7.63 3.21
N PRO A 186 -4.82 8.68 3.43
CA PRO A 186 -4.30 10.03 3.39
C PRO A 186 -3.25 10.19 4.49
N VAL A 187 -2.25 11.03 4.25
CA VAL A 187 -1.20 11.40 5.21
C VAL A 187 -0.96 12.91 5.16
N THR A 188 -0.46 13.50 6.25
CA THR A 188 0.05 14.88 6.20
C THR A 188 1.52 14.90 5.82
N ARG A 189 2.05 16.09 5.52
CA ARG A 189 3.48 16.27 5.23
C ARG A 189 4.38 15.76 6.36
N PRO A 190 4.14 16.07 7.67
CA PRO A 190 4.92 15.48 8.75
C PRO A 190 4.89 13.95 8.81
N GLN A 191 3.73 13.34 8.52
CA GLN A 191 3.60 11.88 8.46
C GLN A 191 4.39 11.30 7.27
N MET A 192 4.24 11.87 6.06
CA MET A 192 5.00 11.46 4.89
C MET A 192 6.51 11.55 5.12
N LEU A 193 6.98 12.63 5.74
CA LEU A 193 8.39 12.79 6.10
C LEU A 193 8.85 11.73 7.12
N ALA A 194 7.99 11.33 8.07
CA ALA A 194 8.29 10.25 9.00
C ALA A 194 8.42 8.90 8.28
N MET A 195 7.54 8.61 7.32
CA MET A 195 7.62 7.42 6.48
C MET A 195 8.91 7.40 5.65
N ILE A 196 9.24 8.50 4.96
CA ILE A 196 10.47 8.64 4.17
C ILE A 196 11.71 8.38 5.04
N ARG A 197 11.79 9.00 6.22
CA ARG A 197 12.92 8.79 7.15
C ARG A 197 13.03 7.33 7.59
N PHE A 198 11.91 6.71 7.97
CA PHE A 198 11.88 5.30 8.35
C PHE A 198 12.39 4.41 7.21
N LEU A 199 11.82 4.55 6.01
CA LEU A 199 12.17 3.73 4.85
C LEU A 199 13.64 3.89 4.47
N ASN A 200 14.17 5.12 4.45
CA ASN A 200 15.58 5.35 4.18
C ASN A 200 16.48 4.74 5.26
N ALA A 201 16.11 4.85 6.54
CA ALA A 201 16.86 4.24 7.64
C ALA A 201 16.89 2.71 7.53
N GLU A 202 15.78 2.09 7.11
CA GLU A 202 15.72 0.65 6.86
C GLU A 202 16.63 0.20 5.72
N ASN A 203 16.85 1.03 4.70
CA ASN A 203 17.76 0.68 3.60
C ASN A 203 19.23 0.97 3.92
N ALA A 204 19.52 1.98 4.77
CA ALA A 204 20.86 2.52 4.98
C ALA A 204 21.95 1.49 5.35
N PRO A 205 21.74 0.52 6.28
CA PRO A 205 22.76 -0.47 6.63
C PRO A 205 23.21 -1.33 5.45
N TYR A 206 22.30 -1.62 4.52
CA TYR A 206 22.55 -2.46 3.36
C TYR A 206 23.25 -1.69 2.24
N ARG A 207 22.79 -0.45 2.00
CA ARG A 207 23.39 0.42 0.98
C ARG A 207 24.82 0.80 1.31
N GLY A 208 25.11 1.03 2.59
CA GLY A 208 26.46 1.30 3.09
C GLY A 208 27.38 0.07 3.14
N GLY A 209 26.87 -1.13 2.82
CA GLY A 209 27.65 -2.37 2.86
C GLY A 209 27.94 -2.90 4.27
N ALA A 210 27.30 -2.36 5.31
CA ALA A 210 27.49 -2.81 6.69
C ALA A 210 26.82 -4.17 6.96
N ARG A 211 25.82 -4.54 6.16
CA ARG A 211 25.06 -5.78 6.26
C ARG A 211 24.55 -6.22 4.88
N ASP A 212 24.44 -7.53 4.66
CA ASP A 212 23.62 -8.08 3.58
C ASP A 212 22.16 -8.26 4.02
N PHE A 213 21.24 -7.87 3.15
CA PHE A 213 19.82 -8.08 3.33
C PHE A 213 19.50 -9.57 3.13
N ARG A 214 18.81 -10.15 4.11
CA ARG A 214 18.32 -11.52 4.10
C ARG A 214 16.85 -11.46 4.45
N TRP A 215 16.02 -11.68 3.44
CA TRP A 215 14.58 -11.70 3.60
C TRP A 215 14.15 -12.94 4.39
N SER A 216 13.15 -12.76 5.25
CA SER A 216 12.57 -13.86 6.03
C SER A 216 11.06 -13.69 6.08
N ILE A 217 10.34 -14.71 5.61
CA ILE A 217 8.87 -14.73 5.64
C ILE A 217 8.31 -14.44 7.03
N PHE A 218 8.99 -14.88 8.10
CA PHE A 218 8.52 -14.74 9.47
C PHE A 218 9.09 -13.52 10.20
N GLN A 219 10.32 -13.10 9.87
CA GLN A 219 11.06 -12.16 10.73
C GLN A 219 11.27 -10.79 10.10
N ASP A 220 11.33 -10.70 8.78
CA ASP A 220 11.58 -9.46 8.07
C ASP A 220 11.13 -9.60 6.61
N ASN A 221 9.85 -9.30 6.36
CA ASN A 221 9.18 -9.43 5.07
C ASN A 221 8.56 -8.10 4.61
N CYS A 222 7.99 -8.09 3.40
CA CYS A 222 7.39 -6.92 2.79
C CYS A 222 6.27 -6.26 3.60
N ILE A 223 5.57 -7.04 4.44
CA ILE A 223 4.48 -6.54 5.26
C ILE A 223 5.04 -5.84 6.50
N HIS A 224 6.12 -6.34 7.10
CA HIS A 224 6.81 -5.62 8.17
C HIS A 224 7.27 -4.24 7.71
N LEU A 225 7.83 -4.14 6.50
CA LEU A 225 8.27 -2.87 5.93
C LEU A 225 7.08 -1.90 5.77
N ALA A 226 5.99 -2.34 5.13
CA ALA A 226 4.85 -1.49 4.88
C ALA A 226 4.09 -1.12 6.17
N HIS A 227 3.91 -2.09 7.07
CA HIS A 227 3.33 -1.88 8.41
C HIS A 227 4.13 -0.85 9.19
N ASN A 228 5.45 -1.00 9.28
CA ASN A 228 6.29 -0.11 10.06
C ASN A 228 6.45 1.27 9.44
N ALA A 229 6.32 1.39 8.11
CA ALA A 229 6.20 2.70 7.46
C ALA A 229 4.93 3.42 7.94
N LEU A 230 3.76 2.75 7.97
CA LEU A 230 2.53 3.33 8.50
C LEU A 230 2.59 3.57 10.02
N ALA A 231 3.30 2.72 10.77
CA ALA A 231 3.57 2.92 12.19
C ALA A 231 4.41 4.18 12.46
N ALA A 232 5.40 4.45 11.59
CA ALA A 232 6.20 5.68 11.66
C ALA A 232 5.32 6.94 11.45
N ALA A 233 4.25 6.83 10.67
CA ALA A 233 3.22 7.85 10.49
C ALA A 233 2.13 7.87 11.59
N GLY A 234 2.22 7.01 12.60
CA GLY A 234 1.32 7.01 13.76
C GLY A 234 0.01 6.26 13.58
N PHE A 235 -0.14 5.40 12.57
CA PHE A 235 -1.37 4.62 12.39
C PHE A 235 -1.56 3.53 13.45
N TRP A 236 -0.45 2.92 13.88
CA TRP A 236 -0.40 1.84 14.86
C TRP A 236 1.01 1.74 15.47
N GLN A 237 1.19 0.79 16.38
CA GLN A 237 2.50 0.46 16.93
C GLN A 237 3.36 -0.27 15.90
N PRO A 238 4.70 -0.16 15.97
CA PRO A 238 5.58 -0.92 15.08
C PRO A 238 5.49 -2.42 15.38
N TRP A 239 5.52 -3.22 14.31
CA TRP A 239 5.68 -4.66 14.39
C TRP A 239 7.16 -5.01 14.54
N PRO A 240 7.55 -5.81 15.55
CA PRO A 240 8.93 -6.20 15.74
C PRO A 240 9.48 -7.02 14.56
N THR A 241 10.70 -6.73 14.14
CA THR A 241 11.44 -7.52 13.13
C THR A 241 12.53 -8.34 13.81
N ASN A 242 13.03 -9.39 13.16
CA ASN A 242 14.14 -10.22 13.63
C ASN A 242 13.87 -10.90 15.00
N MET A 243 12.60 -11.15 15.32
CA MET A 243 12.22 -11.93 16.51
C MET A 243 12.76 -13.37 16.44
N PRO A 244 13.02 -14.04 17.58
CA PRO A 244 13.33 -15.46 17.60
C PRO A 244 12.25 -16.27 16.85
N LEU A 245 12.68 -17.21 15.98
CA LEU A 245 11.80 -17.92 15.06
C LEU A 245 10.56 -18.57 15.71
N PRO A 246 10.64 -19.22 16.90
CA PRO A 246 9.45 -19.78 17.53
C PRO A 246 8.36 -18.76 17.86
N LEU A 247 8.75 -17.52 18.16
CA LEU A 247 7.80 -16.42 18.39
C LEU A 247 7.30 -15.86 17.05
N ALA A 248 8.21 -15.67 16.09
CA ALA A 248 7.89 -15.14 14.76
C ALA A 248 6.87 -15.99 13.99
N ILE A 249 6.90 -17.33 14.13
CA ILE A 249 5.93 -18.23 13.49
C ILE A 249 4.51 -18.01 14.02
N LEU A 250 4.37 -17.62 15.28
CA LEU A 250 3.06 -17.40 15.91
C LEU A 250 2.51 -16.00 15.62
N ASP A 251 3.38 -15.07 15.20
CA ASP A 251 3.08 -13.64 15.11
C ASP A 251 3.77 -13.01 13.89
N PHE A 252 3.52 -13.57 12.70
CA PHE A 252 3.96 -12.97 11.45
C PHE A 252 2.78 -12.33 10.70
N PRO A 253 2.98 -11.13 10.13
CA PRO A 253 1.93 -10.46 9.39
C PRO A 253 1.76 -11.10 8.00
N VAL A 254 0.52 -11.09 7.48
CA VAL A 254 0.12 -11.64 6.17
C VAL A 254 -0.59 -10.56 5.35
N PRO A 255 -0.33 -10.41 4.02
CA PRO A 255 -0.73 -9.21 3.28
C PRO A 255 -2.23 -8.94 3.35
N LYS A 256 -3.06 -9.97 3.17
CA LYS A 256 -4.52 -9.83 3.17
C LYS A 256 -5.07 -9.48 4.56
N ASN A 257 -4.51 -10.06 5.62
CA ASN A 257 -4.86 -9.71 7.00
C ASN A 257 -4.52 -8.24 7.27
N GLU A 258 -3.33 -7.80 6.85
CA GLU A 258 -2.84 -6.44 7.03
C GLU A 258 -3.71 -5.40 6.32
N PHE A 259 -4.16 -5.69 5.10
CA PHE A 259 -5.13 -4.85 4.39
C PHE A 259 -6.42 -4.67 5.21
N VAL A 260 -6.98 -5.76 5.75
CA VAL A 260 -8.20 -5.70 6.57
C VAL A 260 -7.94 -4.93 7.87
N ASN A 261 -6.80 -5.16 8.54
CA ASN A 261 -6.42 -4.45 9.75
C ASN A 261 -6.31 -2.95 9.52
N LEU A 262 -5.68 -2.53 8.41
CA LEU A 262 -5.56 -1.13 8.03
C LEU A 262 -6.92 -0.49 7.76
N MET A 263 -7.78 -1.15 6.98
CA MET A 263 -9.12 -0.64 6.69
C MET A 263 -9.96 -0.51 7.96
N ARG A 264 -9.90 -1.48 8.87
CA ARG A 264 -10.61 -1.42 10.14
C ARG A 264 -10.06 -0.36 11.08
N ARG A 265 -8.73 -0.27 11.22
CA ARG A 265 -8.06 0.73 12.05
C ARG A 265 -8.38 2.14 11.57
N GLY A 266 -8.23 2.36 10.27
CA GLY A 266 -8.43 3.65 9.62
C GLY A 266 -9.88 4.13 9.59
N ASN A 267 -10.86 3.22 9.69
CA ASN A 267 -12.29 3.56 9.68
C ASN A 267 -13.01 3.24 11.00
N ASN A 268 -12.29 3.06 12.12
CA ASN A 268 -12.90 2.74 13.41
C ASN A 268 -13.56 3.99 14.05
N PRO A 269 -14.90 4.11 14.05
CA PRO A 269 -15.57 5.30 14.61
C PRO A 269 -15.38 5.45 16.12
N ALA A 270 -14.99 4.39 16.84
CA ALA A 270 -14.73 4.47 18.27
C ALA A 270 -13.53 5.38 18.59
N LEU A 271 -12.56 5.50 17.67
CA LEU A 271 -11.39 6.38 17.85
C LEU A 271 -11.70 7.86 17.58
N LEU A 272 -12.95 8.20 17.29
CA LEU A 272 -13.44 9.58 17.29
C LEU A 272 -14.00 10.00 18.66
N ASP A 273 -14.17 9.07 19.61
CA ASP A 273 -14.36 9.44 21.01
C ASP A 273 -12.99 9.81 21.62
N PRO A 274 -12.84 11.00 22.24
CA PRO A 274 -11.55 11.47 22.71
C PRO A 274 -10.99 10.67 23.89
N GLU A 275 -11.81 10.06 24.74
CA GLU A 275 -11.34 9.20 25.84
C GLU A 275 -10.80 7.87 25.29
N ALA A 276 -11.53 7.25 24.35
CA ALA A 276 -11.07 6.05 23.65
C ALA A 276 -9.78 6.32 22.84
N ALA A 277 -9.71 7.46 22.16
CA ALA A 277 -8.52 7.88 21.43
C ALA A 277 -7.32 8.15 22.34
N PHE A 278 -7.55 8.70 23.54
CA PHE A 278 -6.48 8.91 24.52
C PHE A 278 -5.99 7.59 25.13
N ALA A 279 -6.90 6.64 25.39
CA ALA A 279 -6.55 5.33 25.91
C ALA A 279 -5.71 4.51 24.92
N ASP A 280 -5.98 4.65 23.62
CA ASP A 280 -5.23 3.99 22.55
C ASP A 280 -3.88 4.69 22.28
N PRO A 281 -2.71 4.01 22.48
CA PRO A 281 -1.41 4.67 22.36
C PRO A 281 -1.10 5.24 20.97
N ALA A 282 -1.56 4.59 19.90
CA ALA A 282 -1.29 5.05 18.54
C ALA A 282 -2.20 6.22 18.17
N ALA A 283 -3.47 6.20 18.57
CA ALA A 283 -4.40 7.30 18.40
C ALA A 283 -3.96 8.53 19.20
N ARG A 284 -3.52 8.32 20.45
CA ARG A 284 -2.93 9.37 21.28
C ARG A 284 -1.72 10.01 20.59
N ARG A 285 -0.84 9.20 20.01
CA ARG A 285 0.32 9.67 19.24
C ARG A 285 -0.08 10.45 17.98
N ALA A 286 -1.10 10.01 17.24
CA ALA A 286 -1.60 10.73 16.07
C ALA A 286 -2.03 12.17 16.42
N VAL A 287 -2.67 12.35 17.58
CA VAL A 287 -3.10 13.67 18.07
C VAL A 287 -1.94 14.49 18.61
N LEU A 288 -1.09 13.90 19.45
CA LEU A 288 -0.02 14.62 20.12
C LEU A 288 1.14 14.94 19.17
N ASP A 289 1.62 13.98 18.40
CA ASP A 289 2.84 14.15 17.57
C ASP A 289 2.52 14.77 16.21
N PHE A 290 1.35 14.44 15.64
CA PHE A 290 0.99 14.82 14.27
C PHE A 290 -0.17 15.81 14.18
N ALA A 291 -0.74 16.22 15.32
CA ALA A 291 -1.85 17.17 15.41
C ALA A 291 -3.03 16.78 14.50
N GLN A 292 -3.41 15.50 14.50
CA GLN A 292 -4.46 14.94 13.64
C GLN A 292 -5.43 14.07 14.41
N LEU A 293 -6.63 13.93 13.86
CA LEU A 293 -7.57 12.93 14.34
C LEU A 293 -7.01 11.52 14.07
N PRO A 294 -7.22 10.55 14.99
CA PRO A 294 -6.78 9.16 14.80
C PRO A 294 -7.42 8.49 13.60
N VAL A 295 -8.65 8.91 13.27
CA VAL A 295 -9.47 8.40 12.19
C VAL A 295 -10.01 9.61 11.42
N ARG A 296 -9.89 9.58 10.09
CA ARG A 296 -10.15 10.72 9.21
C ARG A 296 -10.77 10.26 7.89
N PRO A 297 -11.46 11.15 7.15
CA PRO A 297 -11.90 10.84 5.80
C PRO A 297 -10.75 10.47 4.87
N GLY A 298 -11.10 9.73 3.83
CA GLY A 298 -10.26 9.41 2.69
C GLY A 298 -9.59 8.04 2.75
N ILE A 299 -9.76 7.25 3.80
CA ILE A 299 -9.25 5.87 3.81
C ILE A 299 -10.27 4.90 3.20
N ILE A 300 -9.92 4.41 2.01
CA ILE A 300 -10.79 3.61 1.14
C ILE A 300 -10.05 2.37 0.62
N ALA A 301 -10.82 1.31 0.46
CA ALA A 301 -10.47 0.06 -0.18
C ALA A 301 -10.65 0.16 -1.69
N LEU A 302 -9.72 -0.44 -2.41
CA LEU A 302 -9.74 -0.62 -3.84
C LEU A 302 -9.42 -2.08 -4.13
N SER A 303 -9.95 -2.59 -5.24
CA SER A 303 -9.48 -3.85 -5.79
C SER A 303 -9.19 -3.70 -7.28
N ALA A 304 -8.18 -4.41 -7.76
CA ALA A 304 -7.93 -4.54 -9.18
C ALA A 304 -7.47 -5.97 -9.49
N PRO A 305 -8.04 -6.65 -10.50
CA PRO A 305 -7.53 -7.94 -10.93
C PRO A 305 -6.18 -7.78 -11.62
N ALA A 306 -5.49 -8.91 -11.84
CA ALA A 306 -4.41 -8.93 -12.80
C ALA A 306 -4.94 -8.53 -14.19
N TRP A 307 -4.06 -8.00 -15.02
CA TRP A 307 -4.38 -7.58 -16.38
C TRP A 307 -5.09 -8.71 -17.13
N ALA A 308 -6.29 -8.45 -17.65
CA ALA A 308 -7.19 -9.52 -18.10
C ALA A 308 -6.74 -10.15 -19.42
N ALA A 309 -6.39 -9.34 -20.42
CA ALA A 309 -5.88 -9.78 -21.71
C ALA A 309 -4.38 -10.07 -21.58
N ASN A 310 -4.03 -11.32 -21.24
CA ASN A 310 -2.69 -11.64 -20.74
C ASN A 310 -2.15 -12.98 -21.27
N GLU A 311 -1.13 -12.87 -22.12
CA GLU A 311 -0.43 -14.02 -22.70
C GLU A 311 0.74 -14.50 -21.83
N VAL A 312 1.15 -13.71 -20.82
CA VAL A 312 2.36 -13.95 -20.04
C VAL A 312 2.06 -14.58 -18.68
N TYR A 313 0.97 -14.17 -18.03
CA TYR A 313 0.58 -14.62 -16.69
C TYR A 313 -0.80 -15.29 -16.69
N GLU A 314 -1.02 -16.17 -15.72
CA GLU A 314 -2.35 -16.63 -15.35
C GLU A 314 -3.08 -15.52 -14.56
N THR A 315 -4.39 -15.42 -14.74
CA THR A 315 -5.22 -14.38 -14.11
C THR A 315 -6.16 -14.93 -13.03
N GLU A 316 -6.29 -16.25 -12.94
CA GLU A 316 -6.98 -16.95 -11.84
C GLU A 316 -6.06 -17.08 -10.62
N LEU A 317 -6.14 -16.08 -9.74
CA LEU A 317 -5.16 -15.92 -8.68
C LEU A 317 -5.79 -16.07 -7.29
N GLY A 318 -5.06 -16.71 -6.39
CA GLY A 318 -5.40 -16.86 -4.98
C GLY A 318 -4.72 -15.81 -4.11
N LEU A 319 -5.38 -15.46 -3.00
CA LEU A 319 -4.80 -14.70 -1.89
C LEU A 319 -5.48 -15.15 -0.59
N ILE A 320 -4.72 -15.82 0.27
CA ILE A 320 -5.22 -16.44 1.49
C ILE A 320 -5.34 -15.44 2.65
N PHE A 321 -6.19 -15.78 3.61
CA PHE A 321 -6.08 -15.26 4.97
C PHE A 321 -5.26 -16.23 5.80
N TYR A 322 -4.56 -15.69 6.80
CA TYR A 322 -3.99 -16.50 7.87
C TYR A 322 -4.87 -16.37 9.10
N ASP A 323 -5.82 -17.29 9.22
CA ASP A 323 -6.88 -17.25 10.23
C ASP A 323 -7.45 -18.67 10.43
N GLU A 324 -8.21 -18.87 11.50
CA GLU A 324 -8.91 -20.13 11.72
C GLU A 324 -9.99 -20.33 10.63
N PRO A 325 -10.05 -21.49 9.94
CA PRO A 325 -10.91 -21.65 8.75
C PRO A 325 -12.43 -21.51 8.92
N THR A 326 -12.93 -21.75 10.12
CA THR A 326 -14.34 -21.86 10.50
C THR A 326 -14.85 -20.68 11.32
N ILE A 327 -14.05 -20.12 12.22
CA ILE A 327 -14.42 -19.03 13.15
C ILE A 327 -13.59 -17.76 12.97
N GLY A 328 -12.63 -17.79 12.04
CA GLY A 328 -11.75 -16.67 11.76
C GLY A 328 -12.50 -15.40 11.30
N PRO A 329 -12.29 -14.24 11.94
CA PRO A 329 -13.09 -13.06 11.67
C PRO A 329 -12.71 -12.33 10.37
N TYR A 330 -11.52 -12.57 9.79
CA TYR A 330 -11.01 -11.78 8.67
C TYR A 330 -11.87 -11.86 7.41
N ARG A 331 -12.47 -13.03 7.13
CA ARG A 331 -13.38 -13.21 5.99
C ARG A 331 -14.63 -12.34 6.13
N GLY A 332 -15.25 -12.35 7.32
CA GLY A 332 -16.42 -11.53 7.62
C GLY A 332 -16.09 -10.03 7.60
N TRP A 333 -14.92 -9.65 8.13
CA TRP A 333 -14.46 -8.27 8.08
C TRP A 333 -14.21 -7.77 6.66
N LEU A 334 -13.56 -8.57 5.81
CA LEU A 334 -13.40 -8.21 4.40
C LEU A 334 -14.76 -8.05 3.72
N ALA A 335 -15.68 -9.00 3.91
CA ALA A 335 -17.01 -8.90 3.34
C ALA A 335 -17.74 -7.61 3.78
N ALA A 336 -17.61 -7.23 5.05
CA ALA A 336 -18.17 -5.98 5.57
C ALA A 336 -17.53 -4.74 4.91
N ILE A 337 -16.21 -4.70 4.76
CA ILE A 337 -15.49 -3.62 4.07
C ILE A 337 -15.99 -3.49 2.62
N LEU A 338 -16.11 -4.62 1.91
CA LEU A 338 -16.53 -4.64 0.50
C LEU A 338 -18.03 -4.31 0.31
N ALA A 339 -18.86 -4.55 1.33
CA ALA A 339 -20.29 -4.27 1.29
C ALA A 339 -20.64 -2.85 1.74
N THR A 340 -19.70 -2.10 2.30
CA THR A 340 -19.96 -0.77 2.88
C THR A 340 -19.45 0.33 1.95
N PRO A 341 -20.32 1.10 1.27
CA PRO A 341 -19.90 2.09 0.26
C PRO A 341 -18.88 3.11 0.74
N ARG A 342 -18.98 3.59 1.98
CA ARG A 342 -18.02 4.54 2.55
C ARG A 342 -16.60 3.97 2.68
N ASP A 343 -16.46 2.65 2.70
CA ASP A 343 -15.16 2.00 2.84
C ASP A 343 -14.49 1.77 1.48
N HIS A 344 -15.16 1.99 0.34
CA HIS A 344 -14.57 1.76 -0.99
C HIS A 344 -14.93 2.83 -2.04
N ALA A 345 -15.65 3.88 -1.65
CA ALA A 345 -15.96 5.04 -2.50
C ALA A 345 -15.76 6.34 -1.71
N LEU A 346 -15.02 7.27 -2.30
CA LEU A 346 -14.52 8.49 -1.67
C LEU A 346 -15.62 9.48 -1.33
N GLU A 347 -16.60 9.66 -2.21
CA GLU A 347 -17.70 10.58 -1.92
C GLU A 347 -18.60 10.10 -0.76
N PRO A 348 -19.09 8.84 -0.74
CA PRO A 348 -19.76 8.29 0.43
C PRO A 348 -18.92 8.38 1.70
N ASN A 349 -17.60 8.16 1.60
CA ASN A 349 -16.66 8.32 2.71
C ASN A 349 -16.67 9.75 3.26
N LEU A 350 -16.40 10.73 2.40
CA LEU A 350 -16.34 12.14 2.77
C LEU A 350 -17.66 12.64 3.38
N ARG A 351 -18.81 12.27 2.80
CA ARG A 351 -20.13 12.65 3.32
C ARG A 351 -20.40 12.06 4.71
N TRP A 352 -20.06 10.78 4.90
CA TRP A 352 -20.22 10.13 6.21
C TRP A 352 -19.36 10.80 7.27
N TYR A 353 -18.10 11.11 6.97
CA TYR A 353 -17.19 11.79 7.89
C TYR A 353 -17.63 13.22 8.17
N ALA A 354 -18.06 13.99 7.15
CA ALA A 354 -18.60 15.34 7.37
C ALA A 354 -19.71 15.33 8.42
N ALA A 355 -20.73 14.47 8.23
CA ALA A 355 -21.83 14.33 9.17
C ALA A 355 -21.37 13.88 10.57
N ARG A 356 -20.44 12.93 10.65
CA ARG A 356 -19.94 12.42 11.95
C ARG A 356 -19.11 13.47 12.69
N LEU A 357 -18.25 14.20 12.00
CA LEU A 357 -17.40 15.23 12.60
C LEU A 357 -18.22 16.44 13.06
N HIS A 358 -19.27 16.83 12.32
CA HIS A 358 -20.18 17.89 12.78
C HIS A 358 -20.87 17.49 14.08
N ARG A 359 -21.39 16.26 14.16
CA ARG A 359 -21.98 15.74 15.38
C ARG A 359 -20.97 15.70 16.53
N LEU A 360 -19.74 15.25 16.29
CA LEU A 360 -18.69 15.22 17.31
C LEU A 360 -18.36 16.63 17.84
N ARG A 361 -18.45 17.65 16.98
CA ARG A 361 -18.27 19.05 17.38
C ARG A 361 -19.41 19.55 18.27
N GLU A 362 -20.64 19.17 17.98
CA GLU A 362 -21.83 19.48 18.81
C GLU A 362 -21.78 18.74 20.16
N GLU A 363 -21.28 17.50 20.16
CA GLU A 363 -21.09 16.63 21.34
C GLU A 363 -19.81 16.97 22.14
N ARG A 364 -19.13 18.09 21.83
CA ARG A 364 -17.89 18.48 22.50
C ARG A 364 -18.10 18.60 24.02
N ARG A 365 -17.22 17.96 24.78
CA ARG A 365 -17.22 17.96 26.25
C ARG A 365 -15.82 18.22 26.79
N ALA A 366 -15.75 18.77 28.00
CA ALA A 366 -14.47 18.87 28.71
C ALA A 366 -13.98 17.47 29.08
N LEU A 367 -12.67 17.24 28.98
CA LEU A 367 -12.04 15.98 29.38
C LEU A 367 -11.41 16.12 30.78
N PRO A 368 -11.06 15.01 31.44
CA PRO A 368 -10.34 15.05 32.71
C PRO A 368 -9.06 15.93 32.63
N PRO A 369 -8.67 16.63 33.71
CA PRO A 369 -7.55 17.58 33.69
C PRO A 369 -6.22 17.00 33.20
N GLU A 370 -5.94 15.73 33.47
CA GLU A 370 -4.77 15.00 32.99
C GLU A 370 -4.72 14.85 31.46
N MET A 371 -5.84 15.06 30.78
CA MET A 371 -5.98 15.01 29.32
C MET A 371 -5.97 16.40 28.67
N ALA A 372 -5.75 17.50 29.41
CA ALA A 372 -5.93 18.86 28.90
C ALA A 372 -5.11 19.18 27.63
N GLU A 373 -3.87 18.69 27.54
CA GLU A 373 -3.05 18.84 26.33
C GLU A 373 -3.65 18.10 25.13
N PHE A 374 -4.07 16.85 25.37
CA PHE A 374 -4.68 16.01 24.36
C PHE A 374 -6.02 16.59 23.89
N GLU A 375 -6.87 17.02 24.83
CA GLU A 375 -8.16 17.67 24.54
C GLU A 375 -7.97 18.84 23.59
N ARG A 376 -7.03 19.75 23.91
CA ARG A 376 -6.77 20.93 23.11
C ARG A 376 -6.32 20.56 21.69
N ARG A 377 -5.42 19.58 21.54
CA ARG A 377 -4.95 19.13 20.23
C ARG A 377 -6.00 18.36 19.45
N PHE A 378 -6.79 17.52 20.12
CA PHE A 378 -7.86 16.73 19.52
C PHE A 378 -8.93 17.63 18.93
N TYR A 379 -9.47 18.58 19.70
CA TYR A 379 -10.50 19.49 19.21
C TYR A 379 -9.95 20.50 18.18
N ALA A 380 -8.69 20.91 18.29
CA ALA A 380 -8.07 21.69 17.22
C ALA A 380 -7.90 20.88 15.92
N ALA A 381 -7.62 19.58 16.01
CA ALA A 381 -7.57 18.69 14.85
C ALA A 381 -8.95 18.45 14.25
N LEU A 382 -9.99 18.31 15.09
CA LEU A 382 -11.38 18.22 14.66
C LEU A 382 -11.79 19.45 13.82
N ASP A 383 -11.52 20.65 14.33
CA ASP A 383 -11.89 21.90 13.67
C ASP A 383 -11.17 22.05 12.31
N ARG A 384 -9.89 21.65 12.23
CA ARG A 384 -9.16 21.61 10.95
C ARG A 384 -9.73 20.59 9.98
N GLU A 385 -10.06 19.39 10.45
CA GLU A 385 -10.53 18.31 9.59
C GLU A 385 -11.94 18.59 9.04
N LEU A 386 -12.80 19.24 9.83
CA LEU A 386 -14.10 19.75 9.37
C LEU A 386 -13.93 20.72 8.20
N ALA A 387 -13.15 21.78 8.40
CA ALA A 387 -12.90 22.78 7.35
C ALA A 387 -12.29 22.17 6.08
N ALA A 388 -11.41 21.17 6.24
CA ALA A 388 -10.80 20.48 5.11
C ALA A 388 -11.79 19.54 4.38
N THR A 389 -12.71 18.89 5.08
CA THR A 389 -13.63 17.89 4.49
C THR A 389 -14.55 18.51 3.46
N ASP A 390 -15.10 19.70 3.73
CA ASP A 390 -15.95 20.42 2.78
C ASP A 390 -15.17 20.80 1.51
N THR A 391 -13.97 21.35 1.69
CA THR A 391 -13.06 21.68 0.58
C THR A 391 -12.74 20.45 -0.27
N ARG A 392 -12.56 19.27 0.34
CA ARG A 392 -12.26 18.02 -0.37
C ARG A 392 -13.45 17.50 -1.17
N LEU A 393 -14.68 17.65 -0.67
CA LEU A 393 -15.88 17.32 -1.43
C LEU A 393 -15.98 18.15 -2.70
N ASP A 394 -15.70 19.45 -2.61
CA ASP A 394 -15.74 20.35 -3.77
C ASP A 394 -14.64 20.02 -4.78
N ARG A 395 -13.40 19.80 -4.33
CA ARG A 395 -12.30 19.36 -5.20
C ARG A 395 -12.59 18.04 -5.91
N LEU A 396 -13.22 17.09 -5.23
CA LEU A 396 -13.62 15.81 -5.83
C LEU A 396 -14.66 16.02 -6.94
N ARG A 397 -15.65 16.89 -6.71
CA ARG A 397 -16.68 17.23 -7.71
C ARG A 397 -16.05 17.89 -8.93
N GLU A 398 -15.17 18.87 -8.72
CA GLU A 398 -14.45 19.55 -9.81
C GLU A 398 -13.57 18.58 -10.61
N ALA A 399 -12.83 17.70 -9.93
CA ALA A 399 -11.99 16.70 -10.60
C ALA A 399 -12.83 15.75 -11.47
N ARG A 400 -13.96 15.27 -10.95
CA ARG A 400 -14.89 14.43 -11.74
C ARG A 400 -15.50 15.18 -12.93
N ALA A 401 -15.85 16.45 -12.74
CA ALA A 401 -16.37 17.30 -13.82
C ALA A 401 -15.35 17.53 -14.95
N ARG A 402 -14.04 17.51 -14.65
CA ARG A 402 -12.97 17.57 -15.66
C ARG A 402 -12.76 16.26 -16.41
N ILE A 403 -13.03 15.13 -15.76
CA ILE A 403 -12.82 13.79 -16.33
C ILE A 403 -14.02 13.34 -17.19
N ALA A 404 -15.25 13.66 -16.78
CA ALA A 404 -16.48 13.24 -17.47
C ALA A 404 -16.57 13.65 -18.96
N PRO A 405 -16.08 14.82 -19.42
CA PRO A 405 -16.10 15.19 -20.83
C PRO A 405 -15.11 14.38 -21.68
N ALA A 406 -14.06 13.79 -21.08
CA ALA A 406 -12.97 13.15 -21.80
C ALA A 406 -13.21 11.66 -22.10
N THR A 407 -14.14 11.00 -21.42
CA THR A 407 -14.33 9.55 -21.54
C THR A 407 -15.53 9.14 -22.39
N GLY A 408 -16.44 10.05 -22.77
CA GLY A 408 -17.69 9.71 -23.49
C GLY A 408 -18.61 8.72 -22.77
N LEU A 409 -18.21 8.28 -21.56
CA LEU A 409 -18.91 7.37 -20.69
C LEU A 409 -19.68 8.23 -19.71
N ALA A 410 -20.96 8.46 -20.03
CA ALA A 410 -21.93 8.84 -19.03
C ALA A 410 -21.89 7.79 -17.91
N LEU A 411 -21.31 8.14 -16.78
CA LEU A 411 -21.40 7.38 -15.53
C LEU A 411 -22.90 7.24 -15.21
N ARG A 412 -23.44 6.02 -15.39
CA ARG A 412 -24.76 5.63 -14.89
C ARG A 412 -24.63 5.04 -13.51
#